data_AF-A0A358AUC1-F1
#
_entry.id   AF-A0A358AUC1-F1
#
_cell.length_a   1.000
_cell.length_b   1.000
_cell.length_c   1.000
_cell.angle_alpha   90.00
_cell.angle_beta   90.00
_cell.angle_gamma   90.00
#
_symmetry.space_group_name_H-M   'P 1'
#
loop_
_entity.id
_entity.type
_entity.pdbx_description
1 polymer ?
#
loop_
_entity_poly.entity_id
_entity_poly.type
_entity_poly.pdbx_seq_one_letter_code
_entity_poly.pdbx_strand_id
1 'polypeptide(L)'
;MKTFYTFTVGGEEYKMRLTASAIMAIEKKLGKSLFAALEQIQDNLVETVITIIWGAMQPLNANFPFEKAAGLFDGYIDDGHSVEDLMREINALFEASGFFKKGQE
;
A
#
# COMPACT_ATOMS: atom_id res chain seq x y z
N MET A 1 12.92 11.72 -11.73
CA MET A 1 12.51 10.54 -10.93
C MET A 1 11.01 10.63 -10.70
N LYS A 2 10.22 9.62 -11.05
CA LYS A 2 8.81 9.59 -10.66
C LYS A 2 8.76 9.36 -9.14
N THR A 3 8.26 10.34 -8.41
CA THR A 3 8.24 10.37 -6.94
C THR A 3 7.02 9.67 -6.33
N PHE A 4 6.28 8.90 -7.14
CA PHE A 4 5.04 8.24 -6.79
C PHE A 4 4.88 6.95 -7.59
N TYR A 5 4.17 5.99 -7.00
CA TYR A 5 3.74 4.73 -7.61
C TYR A 5 2.36 4.91 -8.27
N THR A 6 2.06 4.16 -9.33
CA THR A 6 0.73 4.14 -9.95
C THR A 6 0.16 2.75 -9.83
N PHE A 7 -0.92 2.62 -9.07
CA PHE A 7 -1.65 1.36 -8.86
C PHE A 7 -2.93 1.39 -9.68
N THR A 8 -3.19 0.33 -10.43
CA THR A 8 -4.32 0.27 -11.36
C THR A 8 -5.29 -0.80 -10.91
N VAL A 9 -6.57 -0.42 -10.76
CA VAL A 9 -7.66 -1.32 -10.36
C VAL A 9 -8.90 -0.95 -11.15
N GLY A 10 -9.58 -1.93 -11.75
CA GLY A 10 -10.78 -1.72 -12.56
C GLY A 10 -10.59 -0.77 -13.75
N GLY A 11 -9.35 -0.66 -14.25
CA GLY A 11 -8.97 0.30 -15.29
C GLY A 11 -8.79 1.75 -14.82
N GLU A 12 -8.90 2.02 -13.51
CA GLU A 12 -8.61 3.33 -12.91
C GLU A 12 -7.19 3.38 -12.34
N GLU A 13 -6.47 4.48 -12.62
CA GLU A 13 -5.12 4.70 -12.10
C GLU A 13 -5.12 5.55 -10.83
N TYR A 14 -4.43 5.05 -9.80
CA TYR A 14 -4.28 5.69 -8.50
C TYR A 14 -2.81 6.00 -8.21
N LYS A 15 -2.50 7.28 -7.97
CA LYS A 15 -1.15 7.69 -7.60
C LYS A 15 -0.94 7.55 -6.09
N MET A 16 0.03 6.75 -5.68
CA MET A 16 0.33 6.48 -4.28
C MET A 16 1.77 6.82 -3.92
N ARG A 17 2.02 7.16 -2.65
CA ARG A 17 3.35 7.40 -2.13
C ARG A 17 3.41 7.21 -0.62
N LEU A 18 4.45 6.54 -0.12
CA LEU A 18 4.75 6.48 1.30
C LEU A 18 5.63 7.67 1.71
N THR A 19 5.00 8.73 2.21
CA THR A 19 5.69 9.83 2.91
C THR A 19 5.89 9.50 4.38
N ALA A 20 6.74 10.24 5.09
CA ALA A 20 6.88 10.09 6.54
C ALA A 20 5.53 10.23 7.29
N SER A 21 4.69 11.19 6.88
CA SER A 21 3.36 11.37 7.44
C SER A 21 2.42 10.20 7.14
N ALA A 22 2.49 9.62 5.94
CA ALA A 22 1.72 8.43 5.59
C ALA A 22 2.14 7.22 6.43
N ILE A 23 3.45 7.01 6.60
CA ILE A 23 3.99 5.93 7.45
C ILE A 23 3.51 6.10 8.90
N MET A 24 3.63 7.30 9.47
CA MET A 24 3.13 7.56 10.84
C MET A 24 1.63 7.27 10.98
N ALA A 25 0.82 7.57 9.96
CA ALA A 25 -0.62 7.28 9.98
C ALA A 25 -0.90 5.77 9.90
N ILE A 26 -0.14 5.04 9.06
CA ILE A 26 -0.19 3.57 8.97
C ILE A 26 0.14 2.94 10.31
N GLU A 27 1.28 3.33 10.91
CA GLU A 27 1.73 2.78 12.20
C GLU A 27 0.74 3.05 13.33
N LYS A 28 0.19 4.27 13.37
CA LYS A 28 -0.85 4.63 14.34
C LYS A 28 -2.09 3.75 14.20
N LYS A 29 -2.49 3.40 12.97
CA LYS A 29 -3.66 2.57 12.70
C LYS A 29 -3.42 1.09 12.98
N LEU A 30 -2.22 0.59 12.71
CA LEU A 30 -1.82 -0.80 13.00
C LEU A 30 -1.44 -1.03 14.47
N GLY A 31 -1.17 0.03 15.23
CA GLY A 31 -0.72 -0.07 16.62
C GLY A 31 0.71 -0.59 16.78
N LYS A 32 1.48 -0.66 15.69
CA LYS A 32 2.87 -1.13 15.64
C LYS A 32 3.64 -0.43 14.52
N SER A 33 4.97 -0.52 14.56
CA SER A 33 5.80 0.03 13.49
C SER A 33 5.56 -0.68 12.16
N LEU A 34 5.85 -0.01 11.05
CA LEU A 34 5.63 -0.57 9.72
C LEU A 34 6.52 -1.80 9.49
N PHE A 35 7.75 -1.78 9.99
CA PHE A 35 8.64 -2.95 9.94
C PHE A 35 8.08 -4.15 10.71
N ALA A 36 7.60 -3.95 11.95
CA ALA A 36 7.00 -5.04 12.72
C ALA A 36 5.72 -5.59 12.05
N ALA A 37 4.96 -4.74 11.36
CA ALA A 37 3.81 -5.17 10.58
C ALA A 37 4.20 -6.03 9.37
N LEU A 38 5.30 -5.69 8.68
CA LEU A 38 5.83 -6.47 7.55
C LEU A 38 6.43 -7.81 8.00
N GLU A 39 7.14 -7.84 9.12
CA GLU A 39 7.69 -9.10 9.68
C GLU A 39 6.59 -10.09 10.08
N GLN A 40 5.46 -9.59 10.59
CA GLN A 40 4.32 -10.39 11.05
C GLN A 40 3.20 -10.49 10.01
N ILE A 41 3.48 -10.13 8.75
CA ILE A 41 2.42 -9.93 7.77
C ILE A 41 1.58 -11.19 7.51
N GLN A 42 2.12 -12.38 7.76
CA GLN A 42 1.36 -13.64 7.63
C GLN A 42 0.17 -13.73 8.60
N ASP A 43 0.27 -13.11 9.78
CA ASP A 43 -0.78 -13.14 10.80
C ASP A 43 -1.91 -12.15 10.51
N ASN A 44 -1.63 -11.07 9.77
CA ASN A 44 -2.57 -9.97 9.54
C ASN A 44 -2.47 -9.34 8.14
N LEU A 45 -2.24 -10.16 7.12
CA LEU A 45 -1.91 -9.76 5.74
C LEU A 45 -2.90 -8.74 5.18
N VAL A 46 -4.19 -9.07 5.22
CA VAL A 46 -5.25 -8.24 4.63
C VAL A 46 -5.33 -6.87 5.30
N GLU A 47 -5.33 -6.83 6.65
CA GLU A 47 -5.37 -5.57 7.39
C GLU A 47 -4.14 -4.70 7.13
N THR A 48 -2.95 -5.32 7.12
CA THR A 48 -1.69 -4.64 6.87
C THR A 48 -1.66 -4.04 5.46
N VAL A 49 -2.01 -4.82 4.43
CA VAL A 49 -2.01 -4.37 3.03
C VAL A 49 -3.03 -3.25 2.81
N ILE A 50 -4.28 -3.42 3.27
CA ILE A 50 -5.32 -2.38 3.13
C ILE A 50 -4.88 -1.08 3.83
N THR A 51 -4.26 -1.19 5.01
CA THR A 51 -3.77 -0.01 5.74
C THR A 51 -2.63 0.69 5.00
N ILE A 52 -1.72 -0.06 4.38
CA ILE A 52 -0.66 0.50 3.53
C ILE A 52 -1.24 1.22 2.32
N ILE A 53 -2.19 0.59 1.60
CA ILE A 53 -2.90 1.23 0.46
C ILE A 53 -3.56 2.53 0.92
N TRP A 54 -4.34 2.47 1.99
CA TRP A 54 -5.03 3.65 2.54
C TRP A 54 -4.07 4.79 2.90
N GLY A 55 -2.99 4.48 3.60
CA GLY A 55 -1.99 5.47 4.02
C GLY A 55 -1.24 6.06 2.84
N ALA A 56 -0.84 5.23 1.88
CA ALA A 56 -0.11 5.65 0.68
C ALA A 56 -0.97 6.48 -0.29
N MET A 57 -2.30 6.38 -0.22
CA MET A 57 -3.22 7.22 -0.99
C MET A 57 -3.28 8.65 -0.47
N GLN A 58 -3.20 8.86 0.84
CA GLN A 58 -3.44 10.17 1.48
C GLN A 58 -2.64 11.34 0.87
N PRO A 59 -1.35 11.19 0.50
CA PRO A 59 -0.55 12.34 0.05
C PRO A 59 -1.00 12.92 -1.30
N LEU A 60 -1.62 12.12 -2.16
CA LEU A 60 -1.97 12.50 -3.54
C LEU A 60 -3.47 12.35 -3.84
N ASN A 61 -4.24 11.77 -2.92
CA ASN A 61 -5.68 11.55 -3.02
C ASN A 61 -6.30 12.04 -1.71
N ALA A 62 -6.69 13.30 -1.68
CA ALA A 62 -7.20 13.94 -0.48
C ALA A 62 -8.41 13.19 0.08
N ASN A 63 -8.42 12.97 1.40
CA ASN A 63 -9.51 12.32 2.14
C ASN A 63 -9.88 10.93 1.62
N PHE A 64 -8.91 10.14 1.13
CA PHE A 64 -9.16 8.79 0.65
C PHE A 64 -9.69 7.90 1.81
N PRO A 65 -10.93 7.38 1.74
CA PRO A 65 -11.53 6.61 2.84
C PRO A 65 -10.88 5.25 3.00
N PHE A 66 -10.89 4.70 4.22
CA PHE A 66 -10.35 3.36 4.47
C PHE A 66 -11.17 2.28 3.79
N GLU A 67 -12.49 2.43 3.76
CA GLU A 67 -13.42 1.53 3.07
C GLU A 67 -13.15 1.49 1.57
N LYS A 68 -12.75 2.62 0.97
CA LYS A 68 -12.35 2.66 -0.43
C LYS A 68 -11.04 1.91 -0.65
N ALA A 69 -10.09 1.93 0.30
CA ALA A 69 -8.87 1.14 0.21
C ALA A 69 -9.14 -0.37 0.30
N ALA A 70 -10.09 -0.78 1.14
CA ALA A 70 -10.58 -2.16 1.16
C ALA A 70 -11.21 -2.54 -0.19
N GLY A 71 -12.04 -1.67 -0.75
CA GLY A 71 -12.61 -1.88 -2.09
C GLY A 71 -11.58 -1.95 -3.21
N LEU A 72 -10.42 -1.29 -3.09
CA LEU A 72 -9.31 -1.46 -4.04
C LEU A 72 -8.61 -2.81 -3.91
N PHE A 73 -8.50 -3.34 -2.69
CA PHE A 73 -8.03 -4.70 -2.48
C PHE A 73 -8.97 -5.68 -3.18
N ASP A 74 -10.27 -5.59 -2.89
CA ASP A 74 -11.29 -6.47 -3.48
C ASP A 74 -11.31 -6.36 -5.00
N GLY A 75 -11.34 -5.13 -5.53
CA GLY A 75 -11.35 -4.87 -6.97
C GLY A 75 -10.12 -5.41 -7.70
N TYR A 76 -8.93 -5.34 -7.07
CA TYR A 76 -7.72 -5.90 -7.67
C TYR A 76 -7.78 -7.43 -7.78
N ILE A 77 -8.37 -8.10 -6.79
CA ILE A 77 -8.61 -9.55 -6.84
C ILE A 77 -9.70 -9.90 -7.87
N ASP A 78 -10.77 -9.11 -7.93
CA ASP A 78 -11.87 -9.29 -8.89
C ASP A 78 -11.41 -9.10 -10.35
N ASP A 79 -10.38 -8.27 -10.59
CA ASP A 79 -9.70 -8.14 -11.88
C ASP A 79 -8.90 -9.39 -12.30
N GLY A 80 -8.84 -10.41 -11.42
CA GLY A 80 -8.19 -11.69 -11.67
C GLY A 80 -6.75 -11.78 -11.17
N HIS A 81 -6.27 -10.78 -10.41
CA HIS A 81 -4.95 -10.82 -9.80
C HIS A 81 -4.95 -11.60 -8.48
N SER A 82 -3.80 -12.13 -8.11
CA SER A 82 -3.62 -12.82 -6.83
C SER A 82 -3.15 -11.89 -5.72
N VAL A 83 -3.26 -12.34 -4.47
CA VAL A 83 -2.65 -11.65 -3.32
C VAL A 83 -1.13 -11.58 -3.44
N GLU A 84 -0.49 -12.55 -4.10
CA GLU A 84 0.95 -12.52 -4.38
C GLU A 84 1.29 -11.37 -5.34
N ASP A 85 0.49 -11.17 -6.40
CA ASP A 85 0.66 -10.04 -7.31
C ASP A 85 0.48 -8.71 -6.57
N LEU A 86 -0.50 -8.63 -5.67
CA LEU A 86 -0.71 -7.43 -4.86
C LEU A 86 0.50 -7.15 -3.95
N MET A 87 1.13 -8.17 -3.37
CA MET A 87 2.35 -7.99 -2.59
C MET A 87 3.51 -7.44 -3.44
N ARG A 88 3.60 -7.81 -4.72
CA ARG A 88 4.58 -7.23 -5.66
C ARG A 88 4.30 -5.75 -5.91
N GLU A 89 3.03 -5.36 -6.06
CA GLU A 89 2.63 -3.95 -6.17
C GLU A 89 3.02 -3.14 -4.92
N ILE A 90 2.81 -3.70 -3.73
CA ILE A 90 3.20 -3.09 -2.45
C ILE A 90 4.72 -2.92 -2.37
N ASN A 91 5.50 -3.94 -2.74
CA ASN A 91 6.96 -3.84 -2.80
C ASN A 91 7.42 -2.74 -3.77
N ALA A 92 6.80 -2.66 -4.96
CA ALA A 92 7.09 -1.61 -5.93
C ALA A 92 6.74 -0.21 -5.41
N LEU A 93 5.67 -0.07 -4.61
CA LEU A 93 5.35 1.17 -3.90
C LEU A 93 6.44 1.55 -2.88
N PHE A 94 6.96 0.59 -2.12
CA PHE A 94 8.06 0.83 -1.18
C PHE A 94 9.34 1.28 -1.89
N GLU A 95 9.73 0.63 -2.99
CA GLU A 95 10.86 1.04 -3.82
C GLU A 95 10.67 2.44 -4.41
N ALA A 96 9.50 2.71 -5.00
CA ALA A 96 9.18 4.01 -5.59
C ALA A 96 9.16 5.14 -4.56
N SER A 97 8.86 4.81 -3.29
CA SER A 97 8.88 5.74 -2.17
C SER A 97 10.27 5.90 -1.53
N GLY A 98 11.26 5.11 -1.96
CA GLY A 98 12.63 5.14 -1.45
C GLY A 98 12.81 4.47 -0.10
N PHE A 99 11.87 3.61 0.31
CA PHE A 99 11.92 2.88 1.57
C PHE A 99 12.85 1.66 1.48
N PHE A 100 12.80 0.96 0.35
CA PHE A 100 13.76 -0.09 0.00
C PHE A 100 14.64 0.37 -1.16
N LYS A 101 15.89 -0.11 -1.19
CA LYS A 101 16.75 0.05 -2.37
C LYS A 101 16.27 -0.93 -3.44
N LYS A 102 16.38 -0.54 -4.71
CA LYS A 102 16.10 -1.43 -5.84
C LYS A 102 16.86 -2.75 -5.70
N GLY A 103 16.14 -3.87 -5.74
CA GLY A 103 16.73 -5.21 -5.68
C GLY A 103 17.04 -5.72 -4.27
N GLN A 104 16.40 -5.19 -3.23
CA GLN A 104 16.30 -5.87 -1.94
C GLN A 104 14.94 -6.60 -1.91
N GLU A 105 14.96 -7.90 -2.24
CA GLU A 105 13.86 -8.85 -2.01
C GLU A 105 13.99 -9.50 -0.63
#